data_AF-A0A291P8E3-F1
#
_entry.id   AF-A0A291P8E3-F1
#
_cell.length_a   1.000
_cell.length_b   1.000
_cell.length_c   1.000
_cell.angle_alpha   90.00
_cell.angle_beta   90.00
_cell.angle_gamma   90.00
#
_symmetry.space_group_name_H-M   'P 1'
#
loop_
_entity.id
_entity.type
_entity.pdbx_description
1 polymer ?
#
loop_
_entity_poly.entity_id
_entity_poly.type
_entity_poly.pdbx_seq_one_letter_code
_entity_poly.pdbx_strand_id
1 'polypeptide(L)'
;MVTASRYPVFLHPGHAAAASREFYASAVLKHGDTLCYVVMPDHVHWLVQLKGDLSVLVRVYKSRVSMVVGKPVWQSGFHDHALRLEEDLRATARYVVANPLRAGLVTNITDYPYWNAVWL
;
A
#
# COMPACT_ATOMS: atom_id res chain seq x y z
N MET A 1 1.27 -0.50 -6.30
CA MET A 1 0.65 -1.66 -6.99
C MET A 1 -0.76 -1.29 -7.40
N VAL A 2 -1.28 -1.74 -8.54
CA VAL A 2 -2.58 -1.29 -9.09
C VAL A 2 -3.51 -2.49 -9.31
N THR A 3 -4.81 -2.30 -9.14
CA THR A 3 -5.83 -3.29 -9.42
C THR A 3 -5.95 -3.58 -10.92
N ALA A 4 -6.48 -4.76 -11.28
CA ALA A 4 -6.71 -5.12 -12.67
C ALA A 4 -7.64 -4.11 -13.34
N SER A 5 -7.24 -3.61 -14.52
CA SER A 5 -7.96 -2.59 -15.29
C SER A 5 -8.31 -1.32 -14.50
N ARG A 6 -7.54 -1.00 -13.44
CA ARG A 6 -7.83 0.11 -12.51
C ARG A 6 -9.22 0.01 -11.87
N TYR A 7 -9.78 -1.20 -11.75
CA TYR A 7 -11.10 -1.38 -11.14
C TYR A 7 -11.04 -0.99 -9.65
N PRO A 8 -11.98 -0.18 -9.14
CA PRO A 8 -11.87 0.40 -7.80
C PRO A 8 -12.31 -0.58 -6.70
N VAL A 9 -11.60 -1.70 -6.57
CA VAL A 9 -11.89 -2.81 -5.64
C VAL A 9 -11.97 -2.34 -4.19
N PHE A 10 -11.19 -1.32 -3.83
CA PHE A 10 -11.05 -0.82 -2.47
C PHE A 10 -12.04 0.32 -2.13
N LEU A 11 -13.00 0.65 -3.01
CA LEU A 11 -14.16 1.45 -2.60
C LEU A 11 -15.03 0.73 -1.57
N HIS A 12 -15.00 -0.62 -1.57
CA HIS A 12 -15.66 -1.40 -0.54
C HIS A 12 -14.83 -1.36 0.76
N PRO A 13 -15.36 -0.82 1.87
CA PRO A 13 -14.60 -0.63 3.12
C PRO A 13 -13.95 -1.91 3.65
N GLY A 14 -14.65 -3.05 3.53
CA GLY A 14 -14.12 -4.35 3.94
C GLY A 14 -12.87 -4.78 3.16
N HIS A 15 -12.78 -4.44 1.87
CA HIS A 15 -11.62 -4.78 1.05
C HIS A 15 -10.43 -3.86 1.37
N ALA A 16 -10.68 -2.56 1.54
CA ALA A 16 -9.65 -1.61 1.91
C ALA A 16 -9.06 -1.90 3.29
N ALA A 17 -9.93 -2.21 4.27
CA ALA A 17 -9.50 -2.63 5.60
C ALA A 17 -8.72 -3.95 5.57
N ALA A 18 -9.16 -4.93 4.78
CA ALA A 18 -8.42 -6.18 4.61
C ALA A 18 -7.03 -5.94 4.00
N ALA A 19 -6.95 -5.18 2.90
CA ALA A 19 -5.67 -4.84 2.27
C ALA A 19 -4.71 -4.07 3.19
N SER A 20 -5.25 -3.22 4.06
CA SER A 20 -4.50 -2.47 5.08
C SER A 20 -3.88 -3.41 6.13
N ARG A 21 -4.64 -4.42 6.60
CA ARG A 21 -4.14 -5.42 7.56
C ARG A 21 -3.04 -6.30 6.97
N GLU A 22 -3.13 -6.65 5.68
CA GLU A 22 -2.17 -7.56 5.06
C GLU A 22 -0.74 -7.01 4.97
N PHE A 23 -0.53 -5.69 5.08
CA PHE A 23 0.82 -5.10 5.19
C PHE A 23 1.59 -5.57 6.44
N TYR A 24 0.87 -6.03 7.46
CA TYR A 24 1.42 -6.47 8.73
C TYR A 24 1.30 -7.99 8.95
N ALA A 25 0.87 -8.74 7.94
CA ALA A 25 0.83 -10.19 8.04
C ALA A 25 2.26 -10.74 8.22
N SER A 26 2.45 -11.75 9.07
CA SER A 26 3.78 -12.32 9.35
C SER A 26 4.52 -12.79 8.09
N ALA A 27 3.78 -13.28 7.08
CA ALA A 27 4.32 -13.66 5.79
C ALA A 27 4.90 -12.47 5.00
N VAL A 28 4.32 -11.27 5.13
CA VAL A 28 4.82 -10.03 4.53
C VAL A 28 6.00 -9.49 5.33
N LEU A 29 5.88 -9.42 6.66
CA LEU A 29 6.92 -8.89 7.56
C LEU A 29 8.23 -9.68 7.54
N LYS A 30 8.19 -10.95 7.10
CA LYS A 30 9.39 -11.77 6.85
C LYS A 30 10.29 -11.18 5.76
N HIS A 31 9.73 -10.42 4.83
CA HIS A 31 10.43 -9.91 3.65
C HIS A 31 10.68 -8.39 3.66
N GLY A 32 10.04 -7.65 4.56
CA GLY A 32 10.29 -6.22 4.74
C GLY A 32 9.45 -5.58 5.83
N ASP A 33 9.87 -4.42 6.31
CA ASP A 33 9.18 -3.62 7.32
C ASP A 33 8.39 -2.48 6.67
N THR A 34 7.08 -2.49 6.88
CA THR A 34 6.19 -1.44 6.37
C THR A 34 6.45 -0.14 7.12
N LEU A 35 6.94 0.87 6.41
CA LEU A 35 7.21 2.21 6.97
C LEU A 35 5.98 3.12 6.84
N CYS A 36 5.34 3.13 5.67
CA CYS A 36 4.03 3.75 5.50
C CYS A 36 3.30 3.19 4.28
N TYR A 37 1.98 3.34 4.25
CA TYR A 37 1.18 2.98 3.09
C TYR A 37 -0.07 3.85 3.00
N VAL A 38 -0.68 3.83 1.82
CA VAL A 38 -2.08 4.20 1.63
C VAL A 38 -2.73 3.25 0.62
N VAL A 39 -3.92 2.76 0.96
CA VAL A 39 -4.77 1.98 0.06
C VAL A 39 -5.76 2.95 -0.59
N MET A 40 -5.52 3.26 -1.86
CA MET A 40 -6.40 4.07 -2.72
C MET A 40 -7.49 3.18 -3.34
N PRO A 41 -8.56 3.74 -3.94
CA PRO A 41 -9.67 2.95 -4.50
C PRO A 41 -9.26 1.82 -5.46
N ASP A 42 -8.27 2.06 -6.33
CA ASP A 42 -7.81 1.16 -7.38
C ASP A 42 -6.30 0.82 -7.29
N HIS A 43 -5.60 1.26 -6.25
CA HIS A 43 -4.17 1.00 -6.11
C HIS A 43 -3.69 1.19 -4.67
N VAL A 44 -2.45 0.81 -4.39
CA VAL A 44 -1.80 1.09 -3.12
C VAL A 44 -0.42 1.71 -3.36
N HIS A 45 -0.07 2.67 -2.51
CA HIS A 45 1.29 3.18 -2.35
C HIS A 45 1.88 2.60 -1.07
N TRP A 46 3.14 2.19 -1.12
CA TRP A 46 3.80 1.53 -0.01
C TRP A 46 5.28 1.93 0.03
N LEU A 47 5.69 2.46 1.17
CA LEU A 47 7.09 2.65 1.52
C LEU A 47 7.50 1.52 2.47
N VAL A 48 8.55 0.80 2.10
CA VAL A 48 8.97 -0.41 2.79
C VAL A 48 10.48 -0.47 2.89
N GLN A 49 10.98 -0.93 4.03
CA GLN A 49 12.38 -1.30 4.19
C GLN A 49 12.54 -2.78 3.91
N LEU A 50 13.28 -3.12 2.85
CA LEU A 50 13.43 -4.50 2.40
C LEU A 50 14.38 -5.29 3.31
N LYS A 51 14.02 -6.55 3.58
CA LYS A 51 14.87 -7.57 4.20
C LYS A 51 15.37 -8.61 3.19
N GLY A 52 14.96 -8.48 1.93
CA GLY A 52 15.26 -9.42 0.86
C GLY A 52 14.72 -8.91 -0.47
N ASP A 53 14.27 -9.82 -1.33
CA ASP A 53 13.81 -9.49 -2.67
C ASP A 53 12.44 -8.79 -2.70
N LEU A 54 12.38 -7.65 -3.40
CA LEU A 54 11.18 -6.84 -3.56
C LEU A 54 10.07 -7.60 -4.30
N SER A 55 10.42 -8.36 -5.34
CA SER A 55 9.42 -9.08 -6.14
C SER A 55 8.74 -10.18 -5.32
N VAL A 56 9.49 -10.88 -4.45
CA VAL A 56 8.94 -11.86 -3.50
C VAL A 56 7.99 -11.18 -2.53
N LEU A 57 8.40 -10.07 -1.90
CA LEU A 57 7.58 -9.32 -0.96
C LEU A 57 6.25 -8.89 -1.61
N VAL A 58 6.32 -8.25 -2.77
CA VAL A 58 5.15 -7.78 -3.53
C VAL A 58 4.26 -8.95 -3.92
N ARG A 59 4.82 -10.07 -4.39
CA ARG A 59 4.05 -11.27 -4.74
C ARG A 59 3.29 -11.83 -3.53
N VAL A 60 3.93 -11.90 -2.36
CA VAL A 60 3.30 -12.38 -1.13
C VAL A 60 2.15 -11.46 -0.73
N TYR A 61 2.37 -10.14 -0.67
CA TYR A 61 1.32 -9.18 -0.34
C TYR A 61 0.14 -9.28 -1.33
N LYS A 62 0.40 -9.27 -2.64
CA LYS A 62 -0.64 -9.35 -3.68
C LYS A 62 -1.49 -10.62 -3.57
N SER A 63 -0.84 -11.76 -3.34
CA SER A 63 -1.50 -13.05 -3.14
C SER A 63 -2.44 -12.99 -1.93
N ARG A 64 -1.94 -12.49 -0.80
CA ARG A 64 -2.73 -12.40 0.44
C ARG A 64 -3.96 -11.51 0.29
N VAL A 65 -3.80 -10.32 -0.29
CA VAL A 65 -4.95 -9.44 -0.56
C VAL A 65 -5.98 -10.11 -1.48
N SER A 66 -5.53 -10.83 -2.53
CA SER A 66 -6.46 -11.52 -3.43
C SER A 66 -7.23 -12.66 -2.73
N MET A 67 -6.56 -13.38 -1.81
CA MET A 67 -7.20 -14.43 -1.01
C MET A 67 -8.27 -13.85 -0.07
N VAL A 68 -7.96 -12.79 0.69
CA VAL A 68 -8.91 -12.21 1.66
C VAL A 68 -10.05 -11.43 0.99
N VAL A 69 -9.83 -10.91 -0.22
CA VAL A 69 -10.88 -10.29 -1.06
C VAL A 69 -11.70 -11.34 -1.82
N GLY A 70 -11.21 -12.58 -1.94
CA GLY A 70 -11.93 -13.70 -2.57
C GLY A 70 -11.97 -13.67 -4.10
N LYS A 71 -11.11 -12.86 -4.75
CA LYS A 71 -11.00 -12.78 -6.22
C LYS A 71 -9.63 -12.24 -6.65
N PRO A 72 -9.23 -12.43 -7.92
CA PRO A 72 -8.06 -11.75 -8.46
C PRO A 72 -8.23 -10.22 -8.38
N VAL A 73 -7.27 -9.54 -7.73
CA VAL A 73 -7.33 -8.09 -7.51
C VAL A 73 -6.44 -7.31 -8.46
N TRP A 74 -5.27 -7.84 -8.80
CA TRP A 74 -4.15 -7.02 -9.27
C TRP A 74 -3.87 -7.15 -10.76
N GLN A 75 -3.37 -6.06 -11.36
CA GLN A 75 -2.69 -6.13 -12.65
C GLN A 75 -1.33 -6.83 -12.54
N SER A 76 -0.77 -7.28 -13.67
CA SER A 76 0.60 -7.81 -13.72
C SER A 76 1.64 -6.71 -13.41
N GLY A 77 2.75 -7.11 -12.79
CA GLY A 77 3.82 -6.19 -12.41
C GLY A 77 3.52 -5.27 -11.22
N PHE A 78 4.44 -4.35 -10.99
CA PHE A 78 4.38 -3.24 -10.04
C PHE A 78 5.40 -2.17 -10.49
N HIS A 79 5.25 -0.95 -9.99
CA HIS A 79 6.24 0.10 -10.15
C HIS A 79 6.96 0.28 -8.82
N ASP A 80 8.28 0.33 -8.86
CA ASP A 80 9.13 0.56 -7.72
C ASP A 80 10.10 1.72 -7.96
N HIS A 81 10.56 2.30 -6.86
CA HIS A 81 11.58 3.34 -6.86
C HIS A 81 12.39 3.18 -5.58
N ALA A 82 13.70 2.95 -5.72
CA ALA A 82 14.61 2.90 -4.60
C ALA A 82 14.97 4.32 -4.16
N LEU A 83 14.66 4.65 -2.90
CA LEU A 83 15.03 5.95 -2.34
C LEU A 83 16.54 6.05 -2.18
N ARG A 84 17.08 7.20 -2.56
CA ARG A 84 18.49 7.57 -2.39
C ARG A 84 18.75 8.05 -0.97
N LEU A 85 20.02 8.05 -0.58
CA LEU A 85 20.44 8.45 0.76
C LEU A 85 20.06 9.92 1.08
N GLU A 86 20.09 10.79 0.07
CA GLU A 86 19.72 12.20 0.19
C GLU A 86 18.21 12.47 0.29
N GLU A 87 17.34 11.48 0.02
CA GLU A 87 15.89 11.67 0.07
C GLU A 87 15.37 11.60 1.51
N ASP A 88 14.63 12.62 1.94
CA ASP A 88 14.01 12.65 3.26
C ASP A 88 12.86 11.61 3.32
N LEU A 89 13.09 10.54 4.10
CA LEU A 89 12.12 9.49 4.38
C LEU A 89 10.79 10.03 4.90
N ARG A 90 10.82 11.06 5.78
CA ARG A 90 9.60 11.65 6.34
C ARG A 90 8.85 12.47 5.29
N ALA A 91 9.56 13.20 4.43
CA ALA A 91 8.94 13.92 3.32
C ALA A 91 8.26 12.94 2.35
N THR A 92 8.93 11.83 2.03
CA THR A 92 8.37 10.75 1.21
C THR A 92 7.14 10.12 1.87
N ALA A 93 7.20 9.82 3.17
CA ALA A 93 6.06 9.26 3.90
C ALA A 93 4.86 10.23 3.91
N ARG A 94 5.09 11.53 4.12
CA ARG A 94 4.04 12.56 4.02
C ARG A 94 3.43 12.59 2.61
N TYR A 95 4.25 12.50 1.57
CA TYR A 95 3.75 12.42 0.19
C TYR A 95 2.84 11.20 0.01
N VAL A 96 3.28 10.02 0.45
CA VAL A 96 2.51 8.76 0.36
C VAL A 96 1.17 8.91 1.07
N VAL A 97 1.17 9.35 2.33
CA VAL A 97 -0.04 9.51 3.13
C VAL A 97 -0.98 10.58 2.59
N ALA A 98 -0.46 11.64 1.97
CA ALA A 98 -1.27 12.74 1.43
C ALA A 98 -1.97 12.43 0.09
N ASN A 99 -1.78 11.25 -0.50
CA ASN A 99 -2.41 10.92 -1.79
C ASN A 99 -3.96 11.02 -1.80
N PRO A 100 -4.70 10.63 -0.74
CA PRO A 100 -6.16 10.82 -0.69
C PRO A 100 -6.58 12.29 -0.80
N LEU A 101 -5.82 13.20 -0.18
CA LEU A 101 -6.06 14.66 -0.28
C LEU A 101 -5.82 15.14 -1.72
N ARG A 102 -4.71 14.74 -2.31
CA ARG A 102 -4.34 15.13 -3.68
C ARG A 102 -5.30 14.59 -4.74
N ALA A 103 -5.88 13.42 -4.49
CA ALA A 103 -6.89 12.82 -5.33
C ALA A 103 -8.30 13.41 -5.10
N GLY A 104 -8.46 14.34 -4.14
CA GLY A 104 -9.76 14.94 -3.81
C GLY A 104 -10.75 13.97 -3.15
N LEU A 105 -10.28 12.86 -2.58
CA LEU A 105 -11.16 11.89 -1.89
C LEU A 105 -11.65 12.43 -0.55
N VAL A 106 -10.83 13.24 0.10
CA VAL A 106 -11.10 13.89 1.39
C VAL A 106 -10.42 15.27 1.42
N THR A 107 -10.91 16.17 2.27
CA THR A 107 -10.27 17.48 2.53
C THR A 107 -9.41 17.47 3.79
N ASN A 108 -9.62 16.50 4.68
CA ASN A 108 -8.79 16.22 5.84
C ASN A 108 -8.34 14.75 5.83
N ILE A 109 -7.07 14.50 6.10
CA ILE A 109 -6.49 13.15 6.05
C ILE A 109 -7.07 12.22 7.12
N THR A 110 -7.58 12.78 8.22
CA THR A 110 -8.26 12.00 9.28
C THR A 110 -9.54 11.33 8.81
N ASP A 111 -10.14 11.84 7.72
CA ASP A 111 -11.38 11.30 7.16
C ASP A 111 -11.13 10.10 6.23
N TYR A 112 -9.87 9.80 5.93
CA TYR A 112 -9.47 8.64 5.13
C TYR A 112 -8.82 7.58 6.03
N PRO A 113 -9.46 6.44 6.31
CA PRO A 113 -8.97 5.51 7.32
C PRO A 113 -7.95 4.47 6.80
N TYR A 114 -7.65 4.44 5.50
CA TYR A 114 -6.89 3.35 4.88
C TYR A 114 -5.42 3.71 4.60
N TRP A 115 -4.76 4.29 5.58
CA TRP A 115 -3.32 4.61 5.53
C TRP A 115 -2.70 4.40 6.92
N ASN A 116 -1.37 4.24 6.97
CA ASN A 116 -0.61 4.29 8.21
C ASN A 116 0.84 4.73 7.94
N ALA A 117 1.53 5.25 8.96
CA ALA A 117 2.94 5.58 8.92
C ALA A 117 3.59 5.39 10.29
N VAL A 118 4.80 4.83 10.36
CA VAL A 118 5.50 4.54 11.63
C VAL A 118 5.93 5.77 12.43
N TRP A 119 5.75 6.97 11.88
CA TRP A 119 6.15 8.24 12.49
C TRP A 119 4.99 9.03 13.10
N LEU A 120 3.77 8.48 13.11
CA LEU A 120 2.55 9.14 13.59
C LEU A 120 1.90 8.34 14.74
#